data_AF-A0A496L490-F1
#
_entry.id   AF-A0A496L490-F1
#
_cell.length_a   1.000
_cell.length_b   1.000
_cell.length_c   1.000
_cell.angle_alpha   90.00
_cell.angle_beta   90.00
_cell.angle_gamma   90.00
#
_symmetry.space_group_name_H-M   'P 1'
#
loop_
_entity.id
_entity.type
_entity.pdbx_description
1 polymer ?
#
loop_
_entity_poly.entity_id
_entity_poly.type
_entity_poly.pdbx_seq_one_letter_code
_entity_poly.pdbx_strand_id
1 'polypeptide(L)'
;IGHCQAHESIIQANEKGKINIKKIDDNTAEGVEIILHLEAKTSLDKTIDALYAFTDCQTQYSPNCCVIDNNKPVFVTVSEVLRRSADNTVGLLRKELDIERHELSEQLLFASLEKIFIEERIYKDPEFENAKSEDIALKHIDKRIEPYKKDFVRTVTRDDLRKLLDIRMARILKFNTDKAEANIAAIRGAIEEVDYKLDNIIEHSIKWFEYLKKTYGKNYQRQTEIRSFENIEATKVVEANEKLYVSRKEGFVGTNLKKEEDIEFVQNCSDIDDVIVFFKDGKYKVVKISEKQFVGKDIEYVAVYKRNDQRTIFNAIYRDGKNGVYYIKRFFVSGVIRDKEY
;
A
#
# COMPACT_ATOMS: atom_id res chain seq x y z
N ILE A 1 -17.93 3.07 3.58
CA ILE A 1 -17.87 1.95 2.59
C ILE A 1 -17.65 0.62 3.30
N GLY A 2 -16.56 0.43 4.06
CA GLY A 2 -16.33 -0.83 4.79
C GLY A 2 -17.35 -1.17 5.90
N HIS A 3 -17.91 -0.15 6.58
CA HIS A 3 -18.89 -0.37 7.66
C HIS A 3 -20.19 -1.04 7.19
N CYS A 4 -20.79 -0.55 6.10
CA CYS A 4 -22.02 -1.11 5.55
C CYS A 4 -21.82 -2.55 5.06
N GLN A 5 -20.65 -2.84 4.47
CA GLN A 5 -20.29 -4.20 4.03
C GLN A 5 -20.13 -5.16 5.22
N ALA A 6 -19.46 -4.73 6.29
CA ALA A 6 -19.34 -5.52 7.51
C ALA A 6 -20.72 -5.82 8.13
N HIS A 7 -21.58 -4.80 8.29
CA HIS A 7 -22.93 -4.98 8.83
C HIS A 7 -23.78 -5.95 8.00
N GLU A 8 -23.81 -5.77 6.67
CA GLU A 8 -24.53 -6.67 5.76
C GLU A 8 -23.98 -8.11 5.81
N SER A 9 -22.66 -8.28 5.90
CA SER A 9 -22.04 -9.60 6.00
C SER A 9 -22.41 -10.33 7.30
N ILE A 10 -22.56 -9.59 8.41
CA ILE A 10 -23.00 -10.14 9.70
C ILE A 10 -24.46 -10.60 9.62
N ILE A 11 -25.34 -9.79 9.01
CA ILE A 11 -26.76 -10.17 8.81
C ILE A 11 -26.84 -11.44 7.97
N GLN A 12 -26.15 -11.51 6.84
CA GLN A 12 -26.16 -12.70 5.97
C GLN A 12 -25.60 -13.95 6.67
N ALA A 13 -24.58 -13.80 7.52
CA ALA A 13 -24.03 -14.92 8.27
C ALA A 13 -25.01 -15.43 9.35
N ASN A 14 -25.78 -14.53 9.97
CA ASN A 14 -26.83 -14.86 10.93
C ASN A 14 -28.03 -15.55 10.24
N GLU A 15 -28.47 -15.06 9.08
CA GLU A 15 -29.54 -15.69 8.28
C GLU A 15 -29.17 -17.11 7.81
N LYS A 16 -27.87 -17.35 7.54
CA LYS A 16 -27.32 -18.67 7.19
C LYS A 16 -27.12 -19.59 8.40
N GLY A 17 -27.44 -19.15 9.61
CA GLY A 17 -27.29 -19.94 10.85
C GLY A 17 -25.85 -20.22 11.26
N LYS A 18 -24.87 -19.50 10.69
CA LYS A 18 -23.43 -19.69 11.00
C LYS A 18 -23.00 -19.00 12.28
N ILE A 19 -23.76 -17.97 12.69
CA ILE A 19 -23.55 -17.19 13.89
C ILE A 19 -24.91 -17.04 14.56
N ASN A 20 -24.98 -17.14 15.89
CA ASN A 20 -26.22 -17.02 16.65
C ASN A 20 -26.30 -15.64 17.33
N ILE A 21 -26.84 -14.66 16.61
CA ILE A 21 -27.02 -13.28 17.13
C ILE A 21 -28.52 -12.99 17.25
N LYS A 22 -28.94 -12.53 18.42
CA LYS A 22 -30.34 -12.22 18.73
C LYS A 22 -30.80 -10.90 18.09
N LYS A 23 -29.95 -9.87 18.14
CA LYS A 23 -30.26 -8.54 17.59
C LYS A 23 -28.97 -7.82 17.21
N ILE A 24 -29.03 -7.05 16.13
CA ILE A 24 -27.95 -6.19 15.65
C ILE A 24 -28.49 -4.76 15.68
N ASP A 25 -27.81 -3.85 16.39
CA ASP A 25 -28.12 -2.42 16.41
C ASP A 25 -26.95 -1.64 15.78
N ASP A 26 -27.23 -0.88 14.73
CA ASP A 26 -26.28 0.01 14.07
C ASP A 26 -26.48 1.44 14.60
N ASN A 27 -25.52 1.91 15.39
CA ASN A 27 -25.52 3.25 15.98
C ASN A 27 -24.49 4.17 15.31
N THR A 28 -24.12 3.87 14.06
CA THR A 28 -23.08 4.62 13.36
C THR A 28 -23.53 6.05 13.08
N ALA A 29 -22.91 7.00 13.79
CA ALA A 29 -23.07 8.43 13.60
C ALA A 29 -21.71 9.05 13.24
N GLU A 30 -21.08 9.78 14.16
CA GLU A 30 -19.73 10.30 13.97
C GLU A 30 -18.66 9.21 14.13
N GLY A 31 -18.92 8.21 14.98
CA GLY A 31 -18.12 7.00 15.14
C GLY A 31 -18.82 5.77 14.58
N VAL A 32 -18.02 4.79 14.11
CA VAL A 32 -18.53 3.48 13.70
C VAL A 32 -18.83 2.65 14.94
N GLU A 33 -20.11 2.32 15.17
CA GLU A 33 -20.55 1.54 16.32
C GLU A 33 -21.64 0.53 15.92
N ILE A 34 -21.30 -0.75 15.97
CA ILE A 34 -22.22 -1.86 15.76
C ILE A 34 -22.33 -2.63 17.08
N ILE A 35 -23.54 -2.74 17.62
CA ILE A 35 -23.83 -3.47 18.87
C ILE A 35 -24.49 -4.80 18.53
N LEU A 36 -23.86 -5.90 18.95
CA LEU A 36 -24.37 -7.26 18.77
C LEU A 36 -24.93 -7.79 20.09
N HIS A 37 -26.22 -8.13 20.10
CA HIS A 37 -26.87 -8.77 21.24
C HIS A 37 -26.84 -10.28 21.06
N LEU A 38 -26.12 -10.98 21.93
CA LEU A 38 -25.99 -12.44 21.92
C LEU A 38 -27.09 -13.11 22.75
N GLU A 39 -27.35 -14.40 22.48
CA GLU A 39 -28.20 -15.21 23.35
C GLU A 39 -27.48 -15.59 24.65
N ALA A 40 -28.23 -15.76 25.75
CA ALA A 40 -27.66 -15.94 27.09
C ALA A 40 -26.80 -17.20 27.29
N LYS A 41 -26.85 -18.16 26.36
CA LYS A 41 -26.09 -19.42 26.41
C LYS A 41 -24.85 -19.41 25.50
N THR A 42 -24.65 -18.37 24.70
CA THR A 42 -23.59 -18.35 23.69
C THR A 42 -22.27 -17.87 24.31
N SER A 43 -21.18 -18.55 23.99
CA SER A 43 -19.83 -18.12 24.39
C SER A 43 -19.39 -16.91 23.57
N LEU A 44 -18.88 -15.90 24.26
CA LEU A 44 -18.45 -14.63 23.66
C LEU A 44 -17.21 -14.83 22.78
N ASP A 45 -16.20 -15.57 23.26
CA ASP A 45 -14.97 -15.87 22.52
C ASP A 45 -15.26 -16.64 21.22
N LYS A 46 -16.10 -17.68 21.30
CA LYS A 46 -16.52 -18.43 20.11
C LYS A 46 -17.25 -17.57 19.09
N THR A 47 -18.02 -16.59 19.55
CA THR A 47 -18.77 -15.69 18.66
C THR A 47 -17.84 -14.71 17.98
N ILE A 48 -16.83 -14.19 18.68
CA ILE A 48 -15.77 -13.36 18.08
C ILE A 48 -15.04 -14.16 16.99
N ASP A 49 -14.69 -15.40 17.27
CA ASP A 49 -14.03 -16.27 16.30
C ASP A 49 -14.92 -16.54 15.08
N ALA A 50 -16.23 -16.73 15.29
CA ALA A 50 -17.20 -16.96 14.22
C ALA A 50 -17.39 -15.71 13.35
N LEU A 51 -17.37 -14.52 13.95
CA LEU A 51 -17.43 -13.25 13.23
C LEU A 51 -16.23 -13.13 12.30
N TYR A 52 -15.00 -13.28 12.80
CA TYR A 52 -13.82 -13.21 11.94
C TYR A 52 -13.77 -14.29 10.84
N ALA A 53 -14.31 -15.49 11.10
CA ALA A 53 -14.28 -16.58 10.14
C ALA A 53 -15.35 -16.49 9.03
N PHE A 54 -16.53 -15.93 9.33
CA PHE A 54 -17.70 -15.97 8.44
C PHE A 54 -18.19 -14.62 7.94
N THR A 55 -17.62 -13.50 8.41
CA THR A 55 -18.00 -12.15 7.99
C THR A 55 -16.80 -11.37 7.45
N ASP A 56 -17.06 -10.20 6.88
CA ASP A 56 -16.01 -9.31 6.34
C ASP A 56 -15.24 -8.55 7.44
N CYS A 57 -15.43 -8.93 8.72
CA CYS A 57 -14.63 -8.44 9.83
C CYS A 57 -13.12 -8.75 9.65
N GLN A 58 -12.77 -9.76 8.85
CA GLN A 58 -11.42 -10.01 8.37
C GLN A 58 -11.43 -10.15 6.85
N THR A 59 -10.60 -9.35 6.15
CA THR A 59 -10.44 -9.45 4.70
C THR A 59 -8.96 -9.56 4.35
N GLN A 60 -8.63 -10.50 3.46
CA GLN A 60 -7.28 -10.61 2.91
C GLN A 60 -7.11 -9.65 1.73
N TYR A 61 -6.14 -8.76 1.85
CA TYR A 61 -5.71 -7.91 0.73
C TYR A 61 -4.42 -8.46 0.13
N SER A 62 -4.40 -8.58 -1.20
CA SER A 62 -3.21 -8.96 -1.97
C SER A 62 -2.74 -7.75 -2.78
N PRO A 63 -1.98 -6.82 -2.17
CA PRO A 63 -1.57 -5.60 -2.86
C PRO A 63 -0.59 -5.93 -4.00
N ASN A 64 -0.85 -5.36 -5.17
CA ASN A 64 0.07 -5.39 -6.31
C ASN A 64 0.42 -3.96 -6.71
N CYS A 65 1.72 -3.65 -6.78
CA CYS A 65 2.20 -2.32 -7.09
C CYS A 65 2.48 -2.21 -8.61
N CYS A 66 1.50 -1.70 -9.33
CA CYS A 66 1.59 -1.40 -10.76
C CYS A 66 1.58 0.11 -10.97
N VAL A 67 2.60 0.63 -11.67
CA VAL A 67 2.73 2.06 -12.00
C VAL A 67 2.93 2.23 -13.49
N ILE A 68 2.57 3.40 -14.01
CA ILE A 68 2.83 3.75 -15.41
C ILE A 68 4.19 4.43 -15.49
N ASP A 69 5.08 3.87 -16.31
CA ASP A 69 6.38 4.44 -16.60
C ASP A 69 6.55 4.50 -18.13
N ASN A 70 6.85 5.69 -18.66
CA ASN A 70 6.98 5.95 -20.10
C ASN A 70 5.80 5.39 -20.94
N ASN A 71 4.56 5.68 -20.51
CA ASN A 71 3.31 5.20 -21.12
C ASN A 71 3.16 3.66 -21.16
N LYS A 72 3.88 2.92 -20.30
CA LYS A 72 3.77 1.47 -20.17
C LYS A 72 3.51 1.06 -18.72
N PRO A 73 2.67 0.03 -18.46
CA PRO A 73 2.51 -0.51 -17.13
C PRO A 73 3.75 -1.30 -16.72
N VAL A 74 4.26 -1.02 -15.51
CA VAL A 74 5.41 -1.71 -14.92
C VAL A 74 5.07 -2.14 -13.49
N PHE A 75 5.39 -3.39 -13.16
CA PHE A 75 5.28 -3.91 -11.81
C PHE A 75 6.61 -3.68 -11.08
N VAL A 76 6.56 -2.98 -9.96
CA VAL A 76 7.75 -2.56 -9.19
C VAL A 76 7.52 -2.77 -7.70
N THR A 77 8.60 -2.74 -6.92
CA THR A 77 8.50 -2.77 -5.45
C THR A 77 8.17 -1.37 -4.90
N VAL A 78 7.58 -1.31 -3.71
CA VAL A 78 7.30 -0.03 -3.04
C VAL A 78 8.58 0.79 -2.82
N SER A 79 9.70 0.14 -2.49
CA SER A 79 11.00 0.79 -2.32
C SER A 79 11.48 1.47 -3.60
N GLU A 80 11.28 0.85 -4.75
CA GLU A 80 11.65 1.42 -6.04
C GLU A 80 10.78 2.64 -6.39
N VAL A 81 9.47 2.56 -6.13
CA VAL A 81 8.56 3.71 -6.32
C VAL A 81 8.98 4.89 -5.44
N LEU A 82 9.31 4.64 -4.17
CA LEU A 82 9.75 5.67 -3.25
C LEU A 82 11.08 6.30 -3.69
N ARG A 83 12.04 5.51 -4.15
CA ARG A 83 13.32 6.00 -4.67
C ARG A 83 13.09 6.91 -5.89
N ARG A 84 12.35 6.44 -6.90
CA ARG A 84 12.05 7.23 -8.10
C ARG A 84 11.32 8.52 -7.79
N SER A 85 10.37 8.48 -6.84
CA SER A 85 9.64 9.67 -6.40
C SER A 85 10.59 10.69 -5.75
N ALA A 86 11.46 10.23 -4.84
CA ALA A 86 12.45 11.08 -4.19
C ALA A 86 13.46 11.67 -5.19
N ASP A 87 13.97 10.86 -6.12
CA ASP A 87 14.90 11.30 -7.16
C ASP A 87 14.25 12.35 -8.09
N ASN A 88 12.97 12.18 -8.42
CA ASN A 88 12.23 13.17 -9.20
C ASN A 88 12.08 14.49 -8.42
N THR A 89 11.78 14.43 -7.12
CA THR A 89 11.74 15.63 -6.26
C THR A 89 13.08 16.35 -6.23
N VAL A 90 14.20 15.63 -6.10
CA VAL A 90 15.55 16.20 -6.18
C VAL A 90 15.77 16.91 -7.52
N GLY A 91 15.34 16.28 -8.62
CA GLY A 91 15.40 16.87 -9.96
C GLY A 91 14.56 18.14 -10.12
N LEU A 92 13.38 18.20 -9.50
CA LEU A 92 12.53 19.38 -9.50
C LEU A 92 13.12 20.53 -8.67
N LEU A 93 13.61 20.24 -7.46
CA LEU A 93 14.26 21.23 -6.60
C LEU A 93 15.52 21.80 -7.26
N ARG A 94 16.30 20.98 -7.96
CA ARG A 94 17.44 21.45 -8.74
C ARG A 94 17.00 22.45 -9.82
N LYS A 95 15.96 22.14 -10.58
CA LYS A 95 15.43 23.05 -11.61
C LYS A 95 14.94 24.37 -11.02
N GLU A 96 14.30 24.31 -9.86
CA GLU A 96 13.84 25.51 -9.14
C GLU A 96 15.02 26.41 -8.74
N LEU A 97 16.06 25.83 -8.15
CA LEU A 97 17.30 26.55 -7.80
C LEU A 97 18.04 27.07 -9.04
N ASP A 98 18.08 26.32 -10.14
CA ASP A 98 18.68 26.77 -11.40
C ASP A 98 17.92 27.99 -11.98
N ILE A 99 16.59 28.01 -11.86
CA ILE A 99 15.76 29.15 -12.26
C ILE A 99 16.05 30.36 -11.35
N GLU A 100 16.06 30.16 -10.04
CA GLU A 100 16.38 31.22 -9.07
C GLU A 100 17.77 31.80 -9.33
N ARG A 101 18.78 30.94 -9.53
CA ARG A 101 20.14 31.34 -9.89
C ARG A 101 20.18 32.15 -11.18
N HIS A 102 19.41 31.75 -12.19
CA HIS A 102 19.33 32.48 -13.45
C HIS A 102 18.72 33.87 -13.24
N GLU A 103 17.60 33.98 -12.52
CA GLU A 103 16.96 35.25 -12.21
C GLU A 103 17.88 36.19 -11.41
N LEU A 104 18.58 35.67 -10.41
CA LEU A 104 19.57 36.43 -9.65
C LEU A 104 20.74 36.89 -10.53
N SER A 105 21.19 36.04 -11.48
CA SER A 105 22.24 36.38 -12.44
C SER A 105 21.79 37.50 -13.40
N GLU A 106 20.54 37.49 -13.85
CA GLU A 106 19.95 38.56 -14.66
C GLU A 106 19.86 39.88 -13.87
N GLN A 107 19.45 39.80 -12.59
CA GLN A 107 19.43 40.96 -11.70
C GLN A 107 20.84 41.53 -11.47
N LEU A 108 21.83 40.66 -11.27
CA LEU A 108 23.23 41.04 -11.10
C LEU A 108 23.78 41.72 -12.36
N LEU A 109 23.48 41.17 -13.54
CA LEU A 109 23.87 41.76 -14.82
C LEU A 109 23.31 43.18 -14.96
N PHE A 110 22.01 43.34 -14.73
CA PHE A 110 21.37 44.65 -14.86
C PHE A 110 21.90 45.65 -13.83
N ALA A 111 22.05 45.24 -12.56
CA ALA A 111 22.61 46.10 -11.52
C ALA A 111 24.06 46.52 -11.81
N SER A 112 24.86 45.62 -12.40
CA SER A 112 26.24 45.91 -12.80
C SER A 112 26.30 46.87 -14.00
N LEU A 113 25.41 46.68 -14.99
CA LEU A 113 25.28 47.60 -16.12
C LEU A 113 24.82 48.98 -15.67
N GLU A 114 23.82 49.06 -14.79
CA GLU A 114 23.33 50.30 -14.20
C GLU A 114 24.44 51.02 -13.42
N LYS A 115 25.24 50.28 -12.63
CA LYS A 115 26.39 50.83 -11.91
C LYS A 115 27.40 51.48 -12.88
N ILE A 116 27.87 50.74 -13.88
CA ILE A 116 28.86 51.23 -14.86
C ILE A 116 28.29 52.43 -15.63
N PHE A 117 27.03 52.39 -16.03
CA PHE A 117 26.36 53.47 -16.75
C PHE A 117 26.35 54.78 -15.96
N ILE A 118 26.15 54.72 -14.63
CA ILE A 118 26.14 55.87 -13.74
C ILE A 118 27.56 56.34 -13.39
N GLU A 119 28.48 55.43 -13.06
CA GLU A 119 29.85 55.74 -12.63
C GLU A 119 30.68 56.37 -13.76
N GLU A 120 30.65 55.77 -14.94
CA GLU A 120 31.32 56.28 -16.14
C GLU A 120 30.58 57.48 -16.77
N ARG A 121 29.43 57.85 -16.19
CA ARG A 121 28.58 58.96 -16.65
C ARG A 121 28.20 58.88 -18.13
N ILE A 122 27.99 57.66 -18.63
CA ILE A 122 27.66 57.39 -20.05
C ILE A 122 26.42 58.19 -20.49
N TYR A 123 25.47 58.39 -19.58
CA TYR A 123 24.28 59.21 -19.82
C TYR A 123 24.54 60.70 -20.11
N LYS A 124 25.75 61.21 -19.83
CA LYS A 124 26.19 62.59 -20.14
C LYS A 124 27.14 62.67 -21.33
N ASP A 125 27.43 61.54 -21.98
CA ASP A 125 28.32 61.56 -23.13
C ASP A 125 27.65 62.34 -24.27
N PRO A 126 28.38 63.26 -24.95
CA PRO A 126 27.80 64.04 -26.05
C PRO A 126 27.24 63.17 -27.18
N GLU A 127 27.85 62.00 -27.41
CA GLU A 127 27.44 61.00 -28.40
C GLU A 127 26.15 60.28 -28.00
N PHE A 128 25.85 60.20 -26.70
CA PHE A 128 24.61 59.65 -26.16
C PHE A 128 23.49 60.70 -26.10
N GLU A 129 23.77 61.89 -25.52
CA GLU A 129 22.77 62.96 -25.37
C GLU A 129 22.26 63.51 -26.72
N ASN A 130 23.14 63.60 -27.72
CA ASN A 130 22.79 64.10 -29.06
C ASN A 130 22.45 62.97 -30.05
N ALA A 131 22.23 61.75 -29.57
CA ALA A 131 21.92 60.61 -30.42
C ALA A 131 20.60 60.84 -31.18
N LYS A 132 20.64 60.71 -32.52
CA LYS A 132 19.48 60.93 -33.40
C LYS A 132 18.52 59.75 -33.47
N SER A 133 18.87 58.62 -32.85
CA SER A 133 18.11 57.37 -32.87
C SER A 133 18.52 56.50 -31.68
N GLU A 134 17.59 55.69 -31.18
CA GLU A 134 17.82 54.67 -30.17
C GLU A 134 19.00 53.75 -30.55
N ASP A 135 19.08 53.32 -31.81
CA ASP A 135 20.17 52.48 -32.32
C ASP A 135 21.55 53.11 -32.14
N ILE A 136 21.65 54.45 -32.26
CA ILE A 136 22.91 55.18 -32.12
C ILE A 136 23.28 55.24 -30.64
N ALA A 137 22.31 55.53 -29.76
CA ALA A 137 22.50 55.54 -28.32
C ALA A 137 22.93 54.16 -27.78
N LEU A 138 22.29 53.08 -28.23
CA LEU A 138 22.62 51.71 -27.81
C LEU A 138 24.02 51.27 -28.29
N LYS A 139 24.41 51.61 -29.52
CA LYS A 139 25.78 51.34 -30.01
C LYS A 139 26.84 52.10 -29.24
N HIS A 140 26.53 53.33 -28.83
CA HIS A 140 27.42 54.13 -28.00
C HIS A 140 27.62 53.48 -26.62
N ILE A 141 26.51 53.09 -25.96
CA ILE A 141 26.59 52.35 -24.69
C ILE A 141 27.41 51.08 -24.87
N ASP A 142 27.13 50.27 -25.89
CA ASP A 142 27.82 48.99 -26.15
C ASP A 142 29.35 49.19 -26.30
N LYS A 143 29.77 50.23 -27.02
CA LYS A 143 31.18 50.60 -27.19
C LYS A 143 31.83 51.02 -25.87
N ARG A 144 31.10 51.74 -25.01
CA ARG A 144 31.61 52.20 -23.72
C ARG A 144 31.72 51.08 -22.69
N ILE A 145 30.84 50.09 -22.73
CA ILE A 145 30.89 48.93 -21.81
C ILE A 145 31.86 47.84 -22.27
N GLU A 146 32.39 47.91 -23.50
CA GLU A 146 33.33 46.94 -24.07
C GLU A 146 34.49 46.55 -23.11
N PRO A 147 35.14 47.49 -22.38
CA PRO A 147 36.22 47.14 -21.46
C PRO A 147 35.77 46.24 -20.30
N TYR A 148 34.50 46.33 -19.91
CA TYR A 148 33.91 45.66 -18.75
C TYR A 148 33.15 44.39 -19.12
N LYS A 149 33.02 44.06 -20.42
CA LYS A 149 32.28 42.88 -20.89
C LYS A 149 32.77 41.56 -20.30
N LYS A 150 34.04 41.50 -19.86
CA LYS A 150 34.66 40.32 -19.23
C LYS A 150 34.16 40.04 -17.81
N ASP A 151 33.67 41.06 -17.12
CA ASP A 151 33.26 40.95 -15.71
C ASP A 151 31.77 40.61 -15.57
N PHE A 152 31.03 40.56 -16.68
CA PHE A 152 29.61 40.23 -16.69
C PHE A 152 29.36 38.73 -16.68
N VAL A 153 28.26 38.34 -16.01
CA VAL A 153 27.82 36.95 -15.85
C VAL A 153 27.47 36.28 -17.20
N ARG A 154 27.01 37.08 -18.17
CA ARG A 154 26.73 36.64 -19.54
C ARG A 154 26.95 37.77 -20.55
N THR A 155 26.91 37.42 -21.82
CA THR A 155 26.93 38.39 -22.93
C THR A 155 25.74 39.34 -22.84
N VAL A 156 26.03 40.64 -22.91
CA VAL A 156 25.02 41.70 -22.90
C VAL A 156 24.27 41.71 -24.23
N THR A 157 22.94 41.70 -24.18
CA THR A 157 22.10 41.80 -25.37
C THR A 157 21.60 43.22 -25.59
N ARG A 158 21.09 43.49 -26.79
CA ARG A 158 20.49 44.79 -27.11
C ARG A 158 19.32 45.14 -26.19
N ASP A 159 18.53 44.16 -25.76
CA ASP A 159 17.42 44.39 -24.83
C ASP A 159 17.90 44.78 -23.44
N ASP A 160 19.04 44.25 -22.99
CA ASP A 160 19.63 44.65 -21.70
C ASP A 160 20.08 46.10 -21.71
N LEU A 161 20.67 46.56 -22.83
CA LEU A 161 21.05 47.95 -23.04
C LEU A 161 19.84 48.87 -23.12
N ARG A 162 18.76 48.42 -23.76
CA ARG A 162 17.51 49.18 -23.86
C ARG A 162 16.89 49.47 -22.50
N LYS A 163 16.97 48.52 -21.55
CA LYS A 163 16.52 48.73 -20.15
C LYS A 163 17.28 49.86 -19.45
N LEU A 164 18.49 50.21 -19.89
CA LEU A 164 19.25 51.35 -19.32
C LEU A 164 18.65 52.70 -19.71
N LEU A 165 17.91 52.77 -20.81
CA LEU A 165 17.23 54.00 -21.24
C LEU A 165 16.09 54.38 -20.29
N ASP A 166 15.48 53.39 -19.63
CA ASP A 166 14.35 53.56 -18.70
C ASP A 166 14.79 53.80 -17.24
N ILE A 167 16.09 54.04 -16.99
CA ILE A 167 16.59 54.26 -15.63
C ILE A 167 15.94 55.52 -15.04
N ARG A 168 15.33 55.36 -13.86
CA ARG A 168 14.75 56.48 -13.11
C ARG A 168 15.84 57.47 -12.70
N MET A 169 15.65 58.75 -12.98
CA MET A 169 16.58 59.85 -12.62
C MET A 169 17.00 59.81 -11.13
N ALA A 170 16.09 59.42 -10.23
CA ALA A 170 16.40 59.26 -8.82
C ALA A 170 17.57 58.30 -8.54
N ARG A 171 17.74 57.24 -9.34
CA ARG A 171 18.81 56.24 -9.16
C ARG A 171 20.21 56.75 -9.55
N ILE A 172 20.28 57.77 -10.40
CA ILE A 172 21.53 58.40 -10.87
C ILE A 172 22.16 59.29 -9.78
N LEU A 173 21.39 59.65 -8.74
CA LEU A 173 21.86 60.54 -7.68
C LEU A 173 23.01 59.91 -6.88
N LYS A 174 24.04 60.72 -6.60
CA LYS A 174 25.31 60.30 -5.97
C LYS A 174 25.17 59.55 -4.63
N PHE A 175 24.10 59.78 -3.87
CA PHE A 175 23.88 59.10 -2.59
C PHE A 175 23.27 57.69 -2.74
N ASN A 176 22.87 57.29 -3.95
CA ASN A 176 22.37 55.94 -4.21
C ASN A 176 23.47 54.96 -4.64
N THR A 177 24.71 55.42 -4.85
CA THR A 177 25.85 54.56 -5.19
C THR A 177 26.10 53.50 -4.11
N ASP A 178 26.18 53.90 -2.84
CA ASP A 178 26.39 52.97 -1.72
C ASP A 178 25.27 51.91 -1.62
N LYS A 179 24.02 52.32 -1.90
CA LYS A 179 22.87 51.40 -1.92
C LYS A 179 22.93 50.43 -3.10
N ALA A 180 23.39 50.87 -4.26
CA ALA A 180 23.56 50.02 -5.43
C ALA A 180 24.68 48.99 -5.21
N GLU A 181 25.80 49.39 -4.58
CA GLU A 181 26.87 48.46 -4.22
C GLU A 181 26.43 47.44 -3.18
N ALA A 182 25.72 47.87 -2.14
CA ALA A 182 25.14 46.97 -1.15
C ALA A 182 24.16 45.97 -1.79
N ASN A 183 23.34 46.42 -2.74
CA ASN A 183 22.42 45.54 -3.47
C ASN A 183 23.16 44.51 -4.34
N ILE A 184 24.21 44.92 -5.06
CA ILE A 184 25.06 44.00 -5.84
C ILE A 184 25.72 42.97 -4.93
N ALA A 185 26.23 43.39 -3.77
CA ALA A 185 26.82 42.48 -2.80
C ALA A 185 25.80 41.48 -2.24
N ALA A 186 24.57 41.93 -1.95
CA ALA A 186 23.49 41.06 -1.50
C ALA A 186 23.09 40.02 -2.56
N ILE A 187 22.97 40.43 -3.83
CA ILE A 187 22.65 39.52 -4.94
C ILE A 187 23.77 38.49 -5.13
N ARG A 188 25.05 38.90 -5.05
CA ARG A 188 26.18 37.98 -5.11
C ARG A 188 26.15 36.95 -3.99
N GLY A 189 25.89 37.39 -2.75
CA GLY A 189 25.74 36.47 -1.62
C GLY A 189 24.57 35.50 -1.78
N ALA A 190 23.45 35.95 -2.36
CA ALA A 190 22.32 35.06 -2.66
C ALA A 190 22.68 34.03 -3.74
N ILE A 191 23.42 34.42 -4.79
CA ILE A 191 23.92 33.48 -5.81
C ILE A 191 24.84 32.45 -5.18
N GLU A 192 25.78 32.86 -4.31
CA GLU A 192 26.67 31.94 -3.60
C GLU A 192 25.90 30.95 -2.72
N GLU A 193 24.84 31.39 -2.05
CA GLU A 193 23.96 30.50 -1.27
C GLU A 193 23.23 29.49 -2.17
N VAL A 194 22.72 29.93 -3.32
CA VAL A 194 22.05 29.05 -4.28
C VAL A 194 23.05 28.06 -4.89
N ASP A 195 24.26 28.49 -5.25
CA ASP A 195 25.33 27.63 -5.75
C ASP A 195 25.71 26.58 -4.68
N TYR A 196 25.82 26.98 -3.41
CA TYR A 196 26.05 26.03 -2.30
C TYR A 196 24.92 25.00 -2.17
N LYS A 197 23.65 25.42 -2.36
CA LYS A 197 22.49 24.51 -2.35
C LYS A 197 22.50 23.56 -3.54
N LEU A 198 22.91 24.02 -4.72
CA LEU A 198 23.02 23.21 -5.94
C LEU A 198 24.11 22.15 -5.81
N ASP A 199 25.26 22.51 -5.24
CA ASP A 199 26.36 21.59 -4.95
C ASP A 199 25.95 20.54 -3.89
N ASN A 200 25.15 20.96 -2.90
CA ASN A 200 24.66 20.11 -1.81
C ASN A 200 23.16 19.75 -1.95
N ILE A 201 22.70 19.45 -3.17
CA ILE A 201 21.27 19.29 -3.47
C ILE A 201 20.58 18.23 -2.60
N ILE A 202 21.30 17.18 -2.22
CA ILE A 202 20.75 16.09 -1.39
C ILE A 202 20.44 16.59 0.02
N GLU A 203 21.35 17.36 0.63
CA GLU A 203 21.12 17.94 1.96
C GLU A 203 19.94 18.93 1.92
N HIS A 204 19.88 19.76 0.88
CA HIS A 204 18.76 20.67 0.66
C HIS A 204 17.43 19.92 0.54
N SER A 205 17.41 18.83 -0.23
CA SER A 205 16.22 17.99 -0.43
C SER A 205 15.78 17.29 0.87
N ILE A 206 16.72 16.85 1.72
CA ILE A 206 16.41 16.29 3.04
C ILE A 206 15.72 17.33 3.91
N LYS A 207 16.28 18.55 3.99
CA LYS A 207 15.68 19.67 4.75
C LYS A 207 14.26 20.00 4.26
N TRP A 208 14.04 19.92 2.95
CA TRP A 208 12.71 20.08 2.36
C TRP A 208 11.72 19.01 2.84
N PHE A 209 12.10 17.74 2.81
CA PHE A 209 11.25 16.65 3.32
C PHE A 209 11.00 16.74 4.84
N GLU A 210 11.99 17.17 5.62
CA GLU A 210 11.83 17.43 7.06
C GLU A 210 10.84 18.56 7.32
N TYR A 211 10.89 19.64 6.51
CA TYR A 211 9.91 20.71 6.55
C TYR A 211 8.49 20.19 6.25
N LEU A 212 8.32 19.40 5.18
CA LEU A 212 7.01 18.81 4.85
C LEU A 212 6.47 17.94 5.99
N LYS A 213 7.32 17.11 6.60
CA LYS A 213 6.95 16.28 7.75
C LYS A 213 6.54 17.13 8.95
N LYS A 214 7.24 18.23 9.24
CA LYS A 214 6.92 19.11 10.37
C LYS A 214 5.62 19.89 10.15
N THR A 215 5.37 20.34 8.92
CA THR A 215 4.21 21.17 8.55
C THR A 215 2.94 20.33 8.45
N TYR A 216 3.00 19.19 7.76
CA TYR A 216 1.81 18.38 7.46
C TYR A 216 1.65 17.15 8.36
N GLY A 217 2.75 16.61 8.92
CA GLY A 217 2.72 15.34 9.65
C GLY A 217 1.85 15.34 10.92
N LYS A 218 1.61 16.50 11.54
CA LYS A 218 0.74 16.62 12.71
C LYS A 218 -0.74 16.32 12.41
N ASN A 219 -1.18 16.58 11.18
CA ASN A 219 -2.58 16.43 10.78
C ASN A 219 -2.92 15.00 10.35
N TYR A 220 -1.91 14.17 10.07
CA TYR A 220 -2.07 12.83 9.52
C TYR A 220 -1.46 11.79 10.45
N GLN A 221 -2.12 11.53 11.57
CA GLN A 221 -1.73 10.47 12.49
C GLN A 221 -2.11 9.10 11.95
N ARG A 222 -1.35 8.07 12.34
CA ARG A 222 -1.63 6.68 11.98
C ARG A 222 -2.94 6.24 12.62
N GLN A 223 -3.90 5.81 11.81
CA GLN A 223 -5.19 5.29 12.26
C GLN A 223 -5.20 3.75 12.39
N THR A 224 -4.20 3.07 11.85
CA THR A 224 -4.09 1.61 11.83
C THR A 224 -3.04 1.09 12.79
N GLU A 225 -3.27 -0.09 13.36
CA GLU A 225 -2.30 -0.76 14.22
C GLU A 225 -1.81 -2.06 13.56
N ILE A 226 -0.51 -2.34 13.68
CA ILE A 226 0.07 -3.60 13.22
C ILE A 226 0.04 -4.56 14.39
N ARG A 227 -0.83 -5.57 14.30
CA ARG A 227 -0.91 -6.66 15.27
C ARG A 227 -0.73 -8.00 14.57
N SER A 228 -0.09 -8.95 15.25
CA SER A 228 -0.11 -10.36 14.84
C SER A 228 -1.47 -10.93 15.18
N PHE A 229 -2.14 -11.53 14.20
CA PHE A 229 -3.44 -12.17 14.36
C PHE A 229 -3.24 -13.69 14.21
N GLU A 230 -3.79 -14.49 15.12
CA GLU A 230 -3.81 -15.95 14.94
C GLU A 230 -4.85 -16.28 13.87
N ASN A 231 -4.49 -17.12 12.90
CA ASN A 231 -5.43 -17.57 11.88
C ASN A 231 -6.49 -18.46 12.54
N ILE A 232 -7.70 -17.92 12.67
CA ILE A 232 -8.86 -18.65 13.16
C ILE A 232 -9.33 -19.56 12.03
N GLU A 233 -9.03 -20.85 12.13
CA GLU A 233 -9.52 -21.84 11.17
C GLU A 233 -11.03 -22.01 11.35
N ALA A 234 -11.81 -21.63 10.33
CA ALA A 234 -13.27 -21.77 10.30
C ALA A 234 -13.77 -23.19 10.68
N THR A 235 -12.95 -24.21 10.46
CA THR A 235 -13.23 -25.62 10.83
C THR A 235 -13.28 -25.87 12.34
N LYS A 236 -12.69 -25.02 13.19
CA LYS A 236 -12.74 -25.18 14.66
C LYS A 236 -13.96 -24.52 15.30
N VAL A 237 -14.61 -23.60 14.60
CA VAL A 237 -15.64 -22.71 15.16
C VAL A 237 -17.06 -23.21 14.90
N VAL A 238 -17.25 -24.10 13.92
CA VAL A 238 -18.57 -24.71 13.70
C VAL A 238 -18.84 -25.74 14.79
N GLU A 239 -19.92 -25.53 15.56
CA GLU A 239 -20.39 -26.52 16.51
C GLU A 239 -20.74 -27.82 15.77
N ALA A 240 -20.22 -28.94 16.27
CA ALA A 240 -20.57 -30.28 15.80
C ALA A 240 -22.00 -30.63 16.24
N ASN A 241 -23.00 -30.00 15.60
CA ASN A 241 -24.40 -30.13 15.92
C ASN A 241 -25.10 -31.22 15.10
N GLU A 242 -24.49 -31.68 13.99
CA GLU A 242 -25.02 -32.79 13.21
C GLU A 242 -24.49 -34.14 13.74
N LYS A 243 -25.31 -35.19 13.59
CA LYS A 243 -24.99 -36.55 14.01
C LYS A 243 -24.64 -37.38 12.79
N LEU A 244 -23.46 -37.98 12.76
CA LEU A 244 -23.04 -38.88 11.69
C LEU A 244 -23.62 -40.28 11.93
N TYR A 245 -24.32 -40.79 10.92
CA TYR A 245 -24.90 -42.12 10.91
C TYR A 245 -24.32 -42.97 9.77
N VAL A 246 -24.24 -44.29 9.99
CA VAL A 246 -23.83 -45.28 8.98
C VAL A 246 -24.83 -46.43 8.89
N SER A 247 -25.17 -46.82 7.65
CA SER A 247 -25.87 -48.06 7.32
C SER A 247 -24.89 -49.03 6.66
N ARG A 248 -24.42 -50.03 7.43
CA ARG A 248 -23.37 -50.97 6.97
C ARG A 248 -23.86 -51.95 5.92
N LYS A 249 -25.14 -52.35 5.97
CA LYS A 249 -25.73 -53.31 5.02
C LYS A 249 -25.95 -52.69 3.64
N GLU A 250 -26.46 -51.46 3.62
CA GLU A 250 -26.75 -50.77 2.38
C GLU A 250 -25.56 -49.95 1.86
N GLY A 251 -24.60 -49.63 2.72
CA GLY A 251 -23.39 -48.90 2.33
C GLY A 251 -23.56 -47.39 2.28
N PHE A 252 -24.43 -46.83 3.13
CA PHE A 252 -24.70 -45.38 3.19
C PHE A 252 -24.08 -44.74 4.42
N VAL A 253 -23.58 -43.52 4.25
CA VAL A 253 -23.06 -42.64 5.31
C VAL A 253 -23.68 -41.26 5.14
N GLY A 254 -24.13 -40.65 6.23
CA GLY A 254 -24.68 -39.29 6.19
C GLY A 254 -25.32 -38.84 7.49
N THR A 255 -25.80 -37.59 7.50
CA THR A 255 -26.40 -36.96 8.68
C THR A 255 -27.92 -37.13 8.76
N ASN A 256 -28.57 -37.53 7.65
CA ASN A 256 -30.02 -37.72 7.57
C ASN A 256 -30.40 -39.09 6.95
N LEU A 257 -30.07 -40.17 7.67
CA LEU A 257 -30.52 -41.51 7.33
C LEU A 257 -31.90 -41.77 7.98
N LYS A 258 -32.96 -41.87 7.16
CA LYS A 258 -34.32 -42.20 7.63
C LYS A 258 -34.33 -43.61 8.22
N LYS A 259 -34.92 -43.73 9.43
CA LYS A 259 -35.19 -44.95 10.23
C LYS A 259 -35.27 -46.24 9.41
N GLU A 260 -34.13 -46.84 9.14
CA GLU A 260 -33.97 -48.22 8.73
C GLU A 260 -33.37 -48.98 9.92
N GLU A 261 -33.66 -50.27 10.04
CA GLU A 261 -33.39 -51.10 11.23
C GLU A 261 -31.88 -51.30 11.55
N ASP A 262 -30.97 -50.80 10.69
CA ASP A 262 -29.52 -51.04 10.76
C ASP A 262 -28.67 -49.74 10.78
N ILE A 263 -29.19 -48.66 11.36
CA ILE A 263 -28.46 -47.39 11.47
C ILE A 263 -27.65 -47.34 12.77
N GLU A 264 -26.33 -47.21 12.64
CA GLU A 264 -25.41 -47.01 13.76
C GLU A 264 -25.01 -45.53 13.87
N PHE A 265 -25.06 -44.99 15.09
CA PHE A 265 -24.53 -43.67 15.38
C PHE A 265 -23.01 -43.75 15.56
N VAL A 266 -22.26 -42.93 14.84
CA VAL A 266 -20.80 -42.91 14.90
C VAL A 266 -20.32 -41.83 15.87
N GLN A 267 -20.54 -40.56 15.53
CA GLN A 267 -20.17 -39.41 16.36
C GLN A 267 -20.82 -38.13 15.83
N ASN A 268 -20.64 -37.01 16.54
CA ASN A 268 -21.06 -35.70 16.05
C ASN A 268 -20.07 -35.15 15.01
N CYS A 269 -20.58 -34.41 14.04
CA CYS A 269 -19.86 -33.87 12.88
C CYS A 269 -20.39 -32.49 12.50
N SER A 270 -19.59 -31.73 11.75
CA SER A 270 -20.01 -30.51 11.05
C SER A 270 -20.22 -30.78 9.56
N ASP A 271 -21.12 -30.03 8.90
CA ASP A 271 -21.43 -30.08 7.46
C ASP A 271 -20.21 -29.87 6.55
N ILE A 272 -19.12 -29.33 7.11
CA ILE A 272 -17.88 -29.03 6.39
C ILE A 272 -16.85 -30.16 6.56
N ASP A 273 -17.07 -31.07 7.50
CA ASP A 273 -16.13 -32.14 7.81
C ASP A 273 -16.09 -33.21 6.71
N ASP A 274 -14.93 -33.86 6.61
CA ASP A 274 -14.72 -35.04 5.78
C ASP A 274 -14.90 -36.30 6.64
N VAL A 275 -15.32 -37.41 6.05
CA VAL A 275 -15.51 -38.71 6.72
C VAL A 275 -14.61 -39.75 6.06
N ILE A 276 -13.86 -40.50 6.86
CA ILE A 276 -13.07 -41.65 6.42
C ILE A 276 -13.86 -42.94 6.64
N VAL A 277 -13.91 -43.78 5.61
CA VAL A 277 -14.59 -45.08 5.59
C VAL A 277 -13.57 -46.15 5.24
N PHE A 278 -13.51 -47.21 6.05
CA PHE A 278 -12.73 -48.42 5.80
C PHE A 278 -13.65 -49.59 5.47
N PHE A 279 -13.31 -50.34 4.43
CA PHE A 279 -14.01 -51.53 3.99
C PHE A 279 -13.32 -52.80 4.49
N LYS A 280 -14.05 -53.93 4.49
CA LYS A 280 -13.51 -55.24 4.89
C LYS A 280 -12.40 -55.77 3.99
N ASP A 281 -12.33 -55.30 2.73
CA ASP A 281 -11.24 -55.64 1.81
C ASP A 281 -9.94 -54.87 2.12
N GLY A 282 -9.95 -54.01 3.14
CA GLY A 282 -8.81 -53.21 3.58
C GLY A 282 -8.64 -51.90 2.83
N LYS A 283 -9.52 -51.59 1.86
CA LYS A 283 -9.52 -50.29 1.20
C LYS A 283 -10.12 -49.23 2.09
N TYR A 284 -9.73 -47.98 1.85
CA TYR A 284 -10.37 -46.85 2.50
C TYR A 284 -10.63 -45.70 1.53
N LYS A 285 -11.65 -44.90 1.85
CA LYS A 285 -12.10 -43.76 1.06
C LYS A 285 -12.43 -42.59 1.99
N VAL A 286 -12.11 -41.38 1.56
CA VAL A 286 -12.53 -40.15 2.25
C VAL A 286 -13.56 -39.42 1.41
N VAL A 287 -14.70 -39.14 2.04
CA VAL A 287 -15.86 -38.50 1.41
C VAL A 287 -16.26 -37.25 2.19
N LYS A 288 -16.80 -36.24 1.50
CA LYS A 288 -17.36 -35.07 2.16
C LYS A 288 -18.69 -35.46 2.81
N ILE A 289 -18.97 -34.98 4.01
CA ILE A 289 -20.27 -35.24 4.64
C ILE A 289 -21.43 -34.69 3.80
N SER A 290 -22.52 -35.45 3.76
CA SER A 290 -23.76 -35.09 3.07
C SER A 290 -24.94 -35.81 3.72
N GLU A 291 -26.17 -35.47 3.32
CA GLU A 291 -27.40 -36.03 3.92
C GLU A 291 -27.47 -37.56 3.80
N LYS A 292 -27.19 -38.10 2.60
CA LYS A 292 -27.11 -39.53 2.31
C LYS A 292 -26.15 -39.78 1.14
N GLN A 293 -24.99 -40.39 1.41
CA GLN A 293 -24.02 -40.76 0.37
C GLN A 293 -23.78 -42.27 0.37
N PHE A 294 -23.82 -42.86 -0.82
CA PHE A 294 -23.38 -44.24 -1.02
C PHE A 294 -21.86 -44.29 -1.13
N VAL A 295 -21.24 -45.05 -0.24
CA VAL A 295 -19.77 -45.21 -0.19
C VAL A 295 -19.32 -46.60 -0.64
N GLY A 296 -20.18 -47.61 -0.55
CA GLY A 296 -19.88 -49.01 -0.88
C GLY A 296 -20.37 -49.98 0.19
N LYS A 297 -20.52 -51.26 -0.15
CA LYS A 297 -20.91 -52.31 0.80
C LYS A 297 -19.70 -52.80 1.61
N ASP A 298 -19.95 -53.52 2.71
CA ASP A 298 -18.91 -54.09 3.58
C ASP A 298 -18.07 -53.06 4.35
N ILE A 299 -18.74 -52.05 4.91
CA ILE A 299 -18.12 -51.03 5.77
C ILE A 299 -17.73 -51.63 7.12
N GLU A 300 -16.44 -51.55 7.46
CA GLU A 300 -15.87 -52.03 8.71
C GLU A 300 -15.69 -50.90 9.74
N TYR A 301 -15.27 -49.70 9.31
CA TYR A 301 -15.04 -48.58 10.22
C TYR A 301 -15.36 -47.23 9.56
N VAL A 302 -15.95 -46.31 10.33
CA VAL A 302 -16.27 -44.95 9.88
C VAL A 302 -15.88 -43.97 10.98
N ALA A 303 -15.24 -42.86 10.61
CA ALA A 303 -14.94 -41.76 11.51
C ALA A 303 -14.85 -40.42 10.76
N VAL A 304 -14.96 -39.31 11.47
CA VAL A 304 -14.67 -37.97 10.95
C VAL A 304 -13.17 -37.84 10.73
N TYR A 305 -12.80 -37.45 9.53
CA TYR A 305 -11.44 -37.29 9.06
C TYR A 305 -10.95 -35.87 9.33
N LYS A 306 -9.93 -35.76 10.19
CA LYS A 306 -9.20 -34.50 10.41
C LYS A 306 -8.02 -34.43 9.46
N ARG A 307 -8.03 -33.46 8.54
CA ARG A 307 -6.94 -33.27 7.58
C ARG A 307 -5.62 -32.99 8.31
N ASN A 308 -4.53 -33.60 7.83
CA ASN A 308 -3.19 -33.49 8.42
C ASN A 308 -3.05 -33.93 9.89
N ASP A 309 -3.99 -34.73 10.41
CA ASP A 309 -3.87 -35.28 11.76
C ASP A 309 -2.85 -36.44 11.79
N GLN A 310 -1.71 -36.21 12.44
CA GLN A 310 -0.67 -37.22 12.65
C GLN A 310 -0.83 -37.97 13.98
N ARG A 311 -1.79 -37.58 14.82
CA ARG A 311 -2.01 -38.20 16.15
C ARG A 311 -2.89 -39.43 16.08
N THR A 312 -3.86 -39.44 15.17
CA THR A 312 -4.74 -40.60 14.95
C THR A 312 -4.00 -41.70 14.18
N ILE A 313 -3.62 -42.78 14.88
CA ILE A 313 -2.93 -43.93 14.28
C ILE A 313 -3.95 -45.07 14.05
N PHE A 314 -4.14 -45.44 12.79
CA PHE A 314 -4.91 -46.61 12.40
C PHE A 314 -4.03 -47.87 12.45
N ASN A 315 -4.57 -48.96 13.01
CA ASN A 315 -3.89 -50.25 13.07
C ASN A 315 -4.71 -51.25 12.24
N ALA A 316 -4.20 -51.61 11.06
CA ALA A 316 -4.79 -52.65 10.23
C ALA A 316 -4.15 -54.00 10.58
N ILE A 317 -4.98 -54.93 11.06
CA ILE A 317 -4.57 -56.32 11.33
C ILE A 317 -5.08 -57.16 10.18
N TYR A 318 -4.18 -57.77 9.41
CA TYR A 318 -4.53 -58.62 8.27
C TYR A 318 -3.82 -59.96 8.37
N ARG A 319 -4.40 -60.98 7.76
CA ARG A 319 -3.90 -62.35 7.79
C ARG A 319 -3.51 -62.79 6.39
N ASP A 320 -2.35 -63.43 6.28
CA ASP A 320 -1.93 -64.03 5.01
C ASP A 320 -2.65 -65.37 4.78
N GLY A 321 -3.72 -65.36 3.99
CA GLY A 321 -4.54 -66.54 3.70
C GLY A 321 -5.29 -67.13 4.91
N LYS A 322 -5.89 -68.31 4.73
CA LYS A 322 -6.74 -68.95 5.76
C LYS A 322 -5.99 -69.52 6.96
N ASN A 323 -4.69 -69.84 6.82
CA ASN A 323 -3.88 -70.49 7.86
C ASN A 323 -2.56 -69.75 8.19
N GLY A 324 -2.29 -68.59 7.58
CA GLY A 324 -1.03 -67.87 7.80
C GLY A 324 -1.01 -66.98 9.03
N VAL A 325 0.12 -66.28 9.16
CA VAL A 325 0.48 -65.39 10.27
C VAL A 325 -0.32 -64.08 10.18
N TYR A 326 -0.63 -63.49 11.33
CA TYR A 326 -1.25 -62.16 11.41
C TYR A 326 -0.17 -61.08 11.33
N TYR A 327 -0.38 -60.11 10.45
CA TYR A 327 0.45 -58.93 10.29
C TYR A 327 -0.30 -57.70 10.78
N ILE A 328 0.45 -56.75 11.35
CA ILE A 328 -0.09 -55.47 11.84
C ILE A 328 0.60 -54.35 11.09
N LYS A 329 -0.18 -53.50 10.42
CA LYS A 329 0.30 -52.26 9.79
C LYS A 329 -0.25 -51.07 10.56
N ARG A 330 0.64 -50.24 11.08
CA ARG A 330 0.31 -48.99 11.78
C ARG A 330 0.57 -47.82 10.85
N PHE A 331 -0.43 -46.98 10.60
CA PHE A 331 -0.30 -45.83 9.70
C PHE A 331 -1.24 -44.71 10.11
N PHE A 332 -0.91 -43.49 9.71
CA PHE A 332 -1.79 -42.32 9.80
C PHE A 332 -2.17 -41.91 8.37
N VAL A 333 -3.30 -41.23 8.23
CA VAL A 333 -3.80 -40.76 6.93
C VAL A 333 -3.68 -39.24 6.94
N SER A 334 -2.73 -38.68 6.19
CA SER A 334 -2.41 -37.23 6.22
C SER A 334 -3.13 -36.45 5.13
N GLY A 335 -2.92 -36.85 3.87
CA GLY A 335 -3.43 -36.17 2.68
C GLY A 335 -3.99 -37.17 1.70
N VAL A 336 -5.29 -37.09 1.47
CA VAL A 336 -6.02 -37.96 0.54
C VAL A 336 -6.89 -37.11 -0.36
N ILE A 337 -6.92 -37.47 -1.64
CA ILE A 337 -7.87 -36.93 -2.60
C ILE A 337 -9.25 -37.52 -2.28
N ARG A 338 -10.25 -36.64 -2.14
CA ARG A 338 -11.65 -37.04 -1.93
C ARG A 338 -12.13 -38.00 -3.02
N ASP A 339 -13.03 -38.88 -2.64
CA ASP A 339 -13.68 -39.85 -3.52
C ASP A 339 -12.79 -40.88 -4.22
N LYS A 340 -11.49 -40.89 -3.91
CA LYS A 340 -10.54 -41.90 -4.39
C LYS A 340 -10.41 -43.03 -3.37
N GLU A 341 -10.41 -44.26 -3.86
CA GLU A 341 -10.11 -45.47 -3.08
C GLU A 341 -8.59 -45.65 -2.94
N TYR A 342 -8.14 -46.04 -1.75
CA TYR A 342 -6.74 -46.29 -1.40
C TYR A 342 -6.54 -47.67 -0.81
#